data_AF-A0A2V8MVY3-F1
#
_entry.id   AF-A0A2V8MVY3-F1
#
_cell.length_a   1.000
_cell.length_b   1.000
_cell.length_c   1.000
_cell.angle_alpha   90.00
_cell.angle_beta   90.00
_cell.angle_gamma   90.00
#
_symmetry.space_group_name_H-M   'P 1'
#
loop_
_entity.id
_entity.type
_entity.pdbx_description
1 polymer ?
#
loop_
_entity_poly.entity_id
_entity_poly.type
_entity_poly.pdbx_seq_one_letter_code
_entity_poly.pdbx_strand_id
1 'polypeptide(L)' 'MTRATESILADALRLDAKARAELAAELLASLDGPADPDAASAWEREIQRRVDALEAGAEKLESWENVKRRIATNILGR' A
#
# COMPACT_ATOMS: atom_id res chain seq x y z
N MET A 1 20.90 1.55 -16.14
CA MET A 1 20.43 2.89 -15.78
C MET A 1 21.09 3.90 -16.70
N THR A 2 20.53 5.10 -16.89
CA THR A 2 21.24 6.15 -17.62
C THR A 2 22.24 6.84 -16.69
N ARG A 3 23.27 7.51 -17.22
CA ARG A 3 24.19 8.32 -16.40
C ARG A 3 23.44 9.36 -15.54
N ALA A 4 22.36 9.92 -16.07
CA ALA A 4 21.52 10.86 -15.34
C ALA A 4 20.85 10.18 -14.13
N THR A 5 20.28 8.99 -14.33
CA THR A 5 19.67 8.20 -13.24
C THR A 5 20.69 7.82 -12.17
N GLU A 6 21.91 7.46 -12.55
CA GLU A 6 23.00 7.13 -11.62
C GLU A 6 23.42 8.35 -10.77
N SER A 7 23.52 9.54 -11.39
CA SER A 7 23.83 10.78 -10.67
C SER A 7 22.74 11.15 -9.67
N ILE A 8 21.47 11.09 -10.08
CA ILE A 8 20.32 11.40 -9.21
C ILE A 8 20.28 10.45 -8.01
N LEU A 9 20.51 9.16 -8.24
CA LEU A 9 20.58 8.17 -7.16
C LEU A 9 21.72 8.50 -6.18
N ALA A 10 22.91 8.83 -6.70
CA ALA A 10 24.05 9.18 -5.86
C ALA A 10 23.76 10.41 -4.98
N ASP A 11 23.07 11.42 -5.51
CA ASP A 11 22.68 12.62 -4.76
C ASP A 11 21.59 12.31 -3.72
N ALA A 12 20.57 11.53 -4.09
CA ALA A 12 19.51 11.12 -3.16
C ALA A 12 20.05 10.31 -1.96
N LEU A 13 21.06 9.47 -2.18
CA LEU A 13 21.70 8.68 -1.13
C LEU A 13 22.56 9.52 -0.17
N ARG A 14 22.94 10.76 -0.53
CA ARG A 14 23.66 11.69 0.36
C ARG A 14 22.74 12.45 1.31
N LEU A 15 21.43 12.45 1.05
CA LEU A 15 20.44 13.07 1.93
C LEU A 15 20.37 12.34 3.28
N ASP A 16 19.87 13.01 4.31
CA ASP A 16 19.50 12.32 5.53
C ASP A 16 18.28 11.39 5.29
N ALA A 17 17.99 10.53 6.28
CA ALA A 17 16.94 9.54 6.16
C ALA A 17 15.55 10.14 5.93
N LYS A 18 15.27 11.32 6.52
CA LYS A 18 13.95 11.96 6.41
C LYS A 18 13.77 12.56 5.03
N ALA A 19 14.72 13.38 4.58
CA ALA A 19 14.67 14.02 3.27
C ALA A 19 14.68 12.99 2.13
N ARG A 20 15.41 11.88 2.29
CA ARG A 20 15.38 10.78 1.33
C ARG A 20 14.02 10.07 1.29
N ALA A 21 13.36 9.88 2.43
CA ALA A 21 12.03 9.28 2.49
C ALA A 21 10.97 10.18 1.83
N GLU A 22 11.05 11.49 2.06
CA GLU A 22 10.19 12.49 1.40
C GLU A 22 10.37 12.45 -0.13
N LEU A 23 11.62 12.48 -0.62
CA LEU A 23 11.90 12.37 -2.05
C LEU A 23 11.37 11.05 -2.64
N ALA A 24 11.54 9.93 -1.93
CA ALA A 24 11.02 8.65 -2.39
C ALA A 24 9.49 8.64 -2.48
N ALA A 25 8.80 9.26 -1.51
CA ALA A 25 7.34 9.38 -1.52
C ALA A 25 6.84 10.19 -2.73
N GLU A 26 7.46 11.34 -3.01
CA GLU A 26 7.13 12.18 -4.16
C GLU A 26 7.39 11.46 -5.49
N LEU A 27 8.52 10.77 -5.62
CA LEU A 27 8.83 9.98 -6.82
C LEU A 27 7.83 8.85 -7.02
N LEU A 28 7.42 8.15 -5.96
CA LEU A 28 6.39 7.12 -6.03
C LEU A 28 5.03 7.71 -6.43
N ALA A 29 4.61 8.82 -5.83
CA ALA A 29 3.38 9.50 -6.18
C ALA A 29 3.37 9.98 -7.64
N SER A 30 4.54 10.34 -8.20
CA SER A 30 4.64 10.71 -9.61
C SER A 30 4.39 9.55 -10.58
N LEU A 31 4.46 8.31 -10.10
CA LEU A 31 4.14 7.11 -10.88
C LEU A 31 2.63 6.82 -10.91
N ASP A 32 1.85 7.46 -10.05
CA ASP A 32 0.41 7.28 -10.04
C ASP A 32 -0.18 7.80 -11.36
N GLY A 33 -0.86 6.89 -12.06
CA GLY A 33 -1.59 7.22 -13.28
C GLY A 33 -2.84 8.06 -12.99
N PRO A 34 -3.57 8.45 -14.05
CA PRO A 34 -4.90 9.05 -13.85
C PRO A 34 -5.77 8.12 -13.00
N ALA A 35 -6.60 8.72 -12.14
CA ALA A 35 -7.54 7.96 -11.33
C ALA A 35 -8.41 7.08 -12.23
N ASP A 36 -8.54 5.81 -11.86
CA ASP A 36 -9.48 4.90 -12.52
C ASP A 36 -10.91 5.38 -12.22
N PRO A 37 -11.67 5.82 -13.25
CA PRO A 37 -13.02 6.36 -13.05
C PRO A 37 -13.99 5.33 -12.46
N ASP A 38 -13.70 4.03 -12.63
CA ASP A 38 -14.54 2.95 -12.15
C ASP A 38 -14.16 2.45 -10.76
N ALA A 39 -13.04 2.94 -10.18
CA ALA A 39 -12.53 2.47 -8.89
C ALA A 39 -13.56 2.61 -7.76
N ALA A 40 -14.28 3.74 -7.69
CA ALA A 40 -15.31 3.96 -6.67
C ALA A 40 -16.45 2.94 -6.80
N SER A 41 -16.98 2.77 -8.00
CA SER A 41 -18.06 1.83 -8.30
C SER A 41 -17.64 0.37 -8.09
N ALA A 42 -16.39 0.03 -8.44
CA ALA A 42 -15.83 -1.30 -8.20
C ALA A 42 -15.67 -1.58 -6.70
N TRP A 43 -15.27 -0.58 -5.92
CA TRP A 43 -15.14 -0.68 -4.47
C TRP A 43 -16.50 -0.87 -3.79
N GLU A 44 -17.53 -0.14 -4.21
CA GLU A 44 -18.89 -0.32 -3.70
C GLU A 44 -19.43 -1.73 -3.96
N ARG A 45 -19.23 -2.26 -5.18
CA ARG A 45 -19.58 -3.65 -5.52
C ARG A 45 -18.86 -4.66 -4.64
N GLU A 46 -17.57 -4.45 -4.38
CA GLU A 46 -16.77 -5.33 -3.53
C GLU A 46 -17.22 -5.29 -2.07
N ILE A 47 -17.58 -4.12 -1.55
CA ILE A 47 -18.15 -3.99 -0.20
C ILE A 47 -19.45 -4.79 -0.11
N GLN A 48 -20.39 -4.59 -1.05
CA GLN A 48 -21.66 -5.30 -1.03
C GLN A 48 -21.46 -6.82 -1.11
N ARG A 49 -20.61 -7.29 -2.03
CA ARG A 49 -20.26 -8.71 -2.14
C ARG A 49 -19.74 -9.29 -0.83
N ARG A 50 -18.87 -8.55 -0.12
CA ARG A 50 -18.35 -9.00 1.19
C ARG A 50 -19.43 -9.03 2.26
N VAL A 51 -20.29 -8.02 2.33
CA VAL A 51 -21.42 -8.00 3.26
C VAL A 51 -22.31 -9.22 3.04
N ASP A 52 -22.73 -9.47 1.79
CA ASP A 52 -23.59 -10.61 1.44
C ASP A 52 -22.94 -11.95 1.84
N ALA A 53 -21.64 -12.10 1.61
CA ALA A 53 -20.91 -13.32 1.96
C ALA A 53 -20.78 -13.52 3.48
N LEU A 54 -20.66 -12.43 4.25
CA LEU A 54 -20.68 -12.46 5.71
C LEU A 54 -22.06 -12.85 6.23
N GLU A 55 -23.12 -12.24 5.70
CA GLU A 55 -24.51 -12.54 6.09
C GLU A 55 -24.91 -13.97 5.74
N ALA A 56 -24.45 -14.49 4.60
CA ALA A 56 -24.65 -15.88 4.20
C ALA A 56 -23.81 -16.89 4.99
N GLY A 57 -22.86 -16.44 5.83
CA GLY A 57 -21.92 -17.31 6.54
C GLY A 57 -20.96 -18.05 5.60
N ALA A 58 -20.74 -17.53 4.40
CA ALA A 58 -19.91 -18.16 3.37
C ALA A 58 -18.39 -17.98 3.61
N GLU A 59 -18.03 -17.07 4.52
CA GLU A 59 -16.63 -16.70 4.77
C GLU A 59 -16.14 -17.16 6.16
N LYS A 60 -14.88 -17.61 6.22
CA LYS A 60 -14.23 -17.93 7.49
C LYS A 60 -13.73 -16.65 8.16
N LEU A 61 -14.32 -16.31 9.30
CA LEU A 61 -13.94 -15.12 10.05
C LEU A 61 -12.78 -15.39 11.01
N GLU A 62 -12.00 -14.36 11.25
CA GLU A 62 -10.94 -14.33 12.25
C GLU A 62 -11.11 -13.08 13.11
N SER A 63 -10.93 -13.21 14.43
CA SER A 63 -10.98 -12.06 15.33
C SER A 63 -9.90 -11.04 14.98
N TRP A 64 -10.21 -9.76 15.11
CA TRP A 64 -9.25 -8.68 14.91
C TRP A 64 -7.97 -8.83 15.76
N GLU A 65 -8.08 -9.35 16.98
CA GLU A 65 -6.92 -9.60 17.84
C GLU A 65 -5.91 -10.59 17.24
N ASN A 66 -6.39 -11.67 16.63
CA ASN A 66 -5.52 -12.65 15.97
C ASN A 66 -4.87 -12.06 14.72
N VAL A 67 -5.62 -11.27 13.93
CA VAL A 67 -5.07 -10.56 12.76
C VAL A 67 -3.97 -9.58 13.19
N LYS A 68 -4.23 -8.75 14.21
CA LYS A 68 -3.23 -7.82 14.78
C LYS A 68 -1.96 -8.55 15.23
N ARG A 69 -2.11 -9.65 15.97
CA ARG A 69 -0.98 -10.45 16.43
C ARG A 69 -0.14 -10.95 15.26
N ARG A 70 -0.78 -11.47 14.21
CA ARG A 70 -0.09 -11.93 13.00
C ARG A 70 0.66 -10.79 12.30
N ILE A 71 0.07 -9.61 12.19
CA ILE A 71 0.73 -8.44 11.57
C ILE A 71 1.95 -8.02 12.38
N ALA A 72 1.82 -7.95 13.72
CA ALA A 72 2.93 -7.59 14.60
C ALA A 72 4.11 -8.57 14.43
N THR A 73 3.84 -9.87 14.53
CA THR A 73 4.86 -10.92 14.44
C THR A 73 5.49 -11.04 13.05
N ASN A 74 4.68 -11.03 11.98
CA ASN A 74 5.16 -11.45 10.65
C ASN A 74 5.54 -10.29 9.74
N ILE A 75 4.91 -9.13 9.88
CA ILE A 75 5.15 -7.97 9.01
C ILE A 75 6.08 -6.98 9.70
N LEU A 76 5.81 -6.71 10.98
CA LEU A 76 6.52 -5.68 11.72
C LEU A 76 7.71 -6.22 12.52
N GLY A 77 7.83 -7.55 12.67
CA GLY A 77 8.95 -8.21 13.34
C GLY A 77 9.12 -7.82 14.81
N ARG A 78 8.02 -7.48 15.50
CA ARG A 78 8.00 -7.01 16.90
C ARG A 78 6.92 -7.69 17.71
#